data_AF-A0A5J4PW85-F1
#
_entry.id   AF-A0A5J4PW85-F1
#
_cell.length_a   1.000
_cell.length_b   1.000
_cell.length_c   1.000
_cell.angle_alpha   90.00
_cell.angle_beta   90.00
_cell.angle_gamma   90.00
#
_symmetry.space_group_name_H-M   'P 1'
#
loop_
_entity.id
_entity.type
_entity.pdbx_description
1 polymer ?
#
loop_
_entity_poly.entity_id
_entity_poly.type
_entity_poly.pdbx_seq_one_letter_code
_entity_poly.pdbx_strand_id
1 'polypeptide(L)'
;MGEYSKRVGEIGEAVVADFLSLIGWKDPLRNNDIASIDTEFRKYTNGIDGYYHYISPMISNTIENVLYSCKYSNDPYPISQIVAQFKERYTELAKVIESFKKSEIKQQTINLHENIDTHFDRGILFWLNNSGKGEKDIINRLGKIELNTSINHDGIFLVDNKRIKFIYDAICYALLKFRDHDIDFI
;
A
#
# COMPACT_ATOMS: atom_id res chain seq x y z
N MET A 1 -14.01 2.44 -23.40
CA MET A 1 -13.67 3.26 -22.21
C MET A 1 -13.09 2.41 -21.07
N GLY A 2 -13.64 1.22 -20.79
CA GLY A 2 -13.11 0.32 -19.74
C GLY A 2 -11.71 -0.23 -19.98
N GLU A 3 -11.35 -0.59 -21.22
CA GLU A 3 -10.02 -1.16 -21.53
C GLU A 3 -8.86 -0.19 -21.26
N TYR A 4 -9.04 1.09 -21.59
CA TYR A 4 -8.03 2.11 -21.31
C TYR A 4 -7.84 2.31 -19.80
N SER A 5 -8.93 2.38 -19.04
CA SER A 5 -8.86 2.48 -17.58
C SER A 5 -8.18 1.27 -16.95
N LYS A 6 -8.47 0.06 -17.46
CA LYS A 6 -7.83 -1.17 -17.01
C LYS A 6 -6.32 -1.13 -17.26
N ARG A 7 -5.90 -0.75 -18.47
CA ARG A 7 -4.48 -0.64 -18.84
C ARG A 7 -3.73 0.39 -17.99
N VAL A 8 -4.37 1.52 -17.66
CA VAL A 8 -3.79 2.53 -16.75
C VAL A 8 -3.60 1.95 -15.35
N GLY A 9 -4.55 1.14 -14.87
CA GLY A 9 -4.43 0.39 -13.61
C GLY A 9 -3.25 -0.57 -13.62
N GLU A 10 -3.16 -1.44 -14.65
CA GLU A 10 -2.07 -2.43 -14.79
C GLU A 10 -0.68 -1.77 -14.83
N ILE A 11 -0.54 -0.61 -15.49
CA ILE A 11 0.71 0.18 -15.47
C ILE A 11 0.99 0.70 -14.07
N GLY A 12 -0.03 1.18 -13.36
CA GLY A 12 0.10 1.66 -11.99
C GLY A 12 0.57 0.56 -11.03
N GLU A 13 -0.01 -0.63 -11.12
CA GLU A 13 0.40 -1.81 -10.36
C GLU A 13 1.85 -2.20 -10.66
N ALA A 14 2.26 -2.17 -11.95
CA ALA A 14 3.65 -2.44 -12.34
C ALA A 14 4.64 -1.42 -11.75
N VAL A 15 4.30 -0.13 -11.77
CA VAL A 15 5.14 0.93 -11.17
C VAL A 15 5.30 0.72 -9.67
N VAL A 16 4.21 0.38 -8.95
CA VAL A 16 4.28 0.11 -7.52
C VAL A 16 5.06 -1.16 -7.23
N ALA A 17 4.86 -2.22 -8.02
CA ALA A 17 5.63 -3.45 -7.92
C ALA A 17 7.14 -3.25 -8.07
N ASP A 18 7.57 -2.48 -9.08
CA ASP A 18 8.98 -2.15 -9.28
C ASP A 18 9.52 -1.33 -8.11
N PHE A 19 8.73 -0.37 -7.62
CA PHE A 19 9.09 0.41 -6.42
C PHE A 19 9.23 -0.46 -5.16
N LEU A 20 8.30 -1.40 -4.94
CA LEU A 20 8.37 -2.35 -3.82
C LEU A 20 9.63 -3.23 -3.92
N SER A 21 9.98 -3.70 -5.11
CA SER A 21 11.22 -4.45 -5.32
C SER A 21 12.46 -3.61 -5.01
N LEU A 22 12.46 -2.31 -5.31
CA LEU A 22 13.58 -1.40 -5.01
C LEU A 22 13.79 -1.20 -3.51
N ILE A 23 12.73 -1.25 -2.70
CA ILE A 23 12.81 -1.20 -1.23
C ILE A 23 12.96 -2.59 -0.60
N GLY A 24 13.30 -3.60 -1.40
CA GLY A 24 13.58 -4.95 -0.93
C GLY A 24 12.36 -5.85 -0.70
N TRP A 25 11.15 -5.40 -1.02
CA TRP A 25 9.96 -6.26 -0.94
C TRP A 25 9.91 -7.17 -2.16
N LYS A 26 10.55 -8.34 -2.05
CA LYS A 26 10.66 -9.31 -3.13
C LYS A 26 9.40 -10.17 -3.19
N ASP A 27 8.85 -10.32 -4.39
CA ASP A 27 7.71 -11.19 -4.68
C ASP A 27 6.48 -10.99 -3.75
N PRO A 28 5.97 -9.75 -3.61
CA PRO A 28 4.73 -9.54 -2.86
C PRO A 28 3.61 -10.36 -3.46
N LEU A 29 2.75 -10.93 -2.61
CA LEU A 29 1.55 -11.62 -3.06
C LEU A 29 0.67 -10.60 -3.78
N ARG A 30 0.41 -10.80 -5.08
CA ARG A 30 -0.38 -9.90 -5.91
C ARG A 30 -1.72 -10.52 -6.23
N ASN A 31 -2.75 -9.68 -6.33
CA ASN A 31 -4.05 -10.05 -6.91
C ASN A 31 -4.67 -11.34 -6.34
N ASN A 32 -4.31 -11.73 -5.11
CA ASN A 32 -4.95 -12.84 -4.43
C ASN A 32 -6.21 -12.31 -3.75
N ASP A 33 -7.34 -12.92 -4.09
CA ASP A 33 -8.62 -12.62 -3.47
C ASP A 33 -8.59 -13.03 -1.99
N ILE A 34 -8.36 -12.05 -1.11
CA ILE A 34 -8.74 -12.20 0.29
C ILE A 34 -10.26 -12.25 0.30
N ALA A 35 -10.83 -13.40 0.64
CA ALA A 35 -12.28 -13.55 0.76
C ALA A 35 -12.83 -12.50 1.75
N SER A 36 -13.83 -11.73 1.32
CA SER A 36 -14.49 -10.76 2.19
C SER A 36 -15.27 -11.48 3.28
N ILE A 37 -15.17 -10.94 4.50
CA ILE A 37 -15.97 -11.41 5.65
C ILE A 37 -17.41 -10.88 5.60
N ASP A 38 -17.65 -9.84 4.80
CA ASP A 38 -18.96 -9.25 4.60
C ASP A 38 -19.61 -9.86 3.35
N THR A 39 -20.72 -10.57 3.58
CA THR A 39 -21.48 -11.26 2.53
C THR A 39 -22.14 -10.31 1.54
N GLU A 40 -22.42 -9.06 1.92
CA GLU A 40 -22.94 -8.02 1.02
C GLU A 40 -21.83 -7.38 0.18
N PHE A 41 -20.61 -7.35 0.72
CA PHE A 41 -19.41 -6.84 0.05
C PHE A 41 -18.77 -7.83 -0.94
N ARG A 42 -19.49 -8.89 -1.34
CA ARG A 42 -19.13 -9.84 -2.41
C ARG A 42 -19.12 -9.18 -3.80
N LYS A 43 -18.32 -8.13 -3.98
CA LYS A 43 -17.71 -7.85 -5.28
C LYS A 43 -16.34 -8.52 -5.24
N TYR A 44 -16.23 -9.56 -6.05
CA TYR A 44 -15.15 -10.53 -6.32
C TYR A 44 -13.67 -10.14 -6.20
N THR A 45 -13.28 -8.97 -5.71
CA THR A 45 -11.90 -8.60 -5.44
C THR A 45 -11.91 -7.57 -4.32
N ASN A 46 -11.28 -7.85 -3.18
CA ASN A 46 -11.22 -6.96 -2.03
C ASN A 46 -10.28 -5.77 -2.28
N GLY A 47 -10.39 -5.03 -3.40
CA GLY A 47 -9.78 -3.73 -3.68
C GLY A 47 -8.25 -3.56 -3.48
N ILE A 48 -7.55 -4.61 -3.09
CA ILE A 48 -6.12 -4.66 -2.81
C ILE A 48 -5.40 -5.23 -4.02
N ASP A 49 -4.23 -4.66 -4.28
CA ASP A 49 -3.39 -5.08 -5.38
C ASP A 49 -2.30 -6.04 -4.87
N GLY A 50 -2.01 -6.00 -3.56
CA GLY A 50 -1.21 -7.04 -2.94
C GLY A 50 -1.03 -6.98 -1.43
N TYR A 51 -0.24 -7.93 -0.97
CA TYR A 51 0.09 -8.19 0.42
C TYR A 51 1.56 -8.58 0.55
N TYR A 52 2.22 -8.11 1.60
CA TYR A 52 3.57 -8.47 1.97
C TYR A 52 3.69 -8.61 3.49
N HIS A 53 4.61 -9.45 3.95
CA HIS A 53 4.95 -9.51 5.37
C HIS A 53 6.45 -9.61 5.56
N TYR A 54 6.92 -9.11 6.70
CA TYR A 54 8.30 -9.21 7.13
C TYR A 54 8.40 -9.20 8.66
N ILE A 55 9.50 -9.72 9.20
CA ILE A 55 9.84 -9.56 10.62
C ILE A 55 10.36 -8.14 10.79
N SER A 56 9.79 -7.38 11.74
CA SER A 56 10.20 -6.01 11.99
C SER A 56 11.67 -5.96 12.41
N PRO A 57 12.54 -5.23 11.70
CA PRO A 57 13.94 -5.07 12.10
C PRO A 57 14.07 -4.12 13.30
N MET A 58 13.02 -3.37 13.64
CA MET A 58 13.03 -2.33 14.67
C MET A 58 12.33 -2.75 15.96
N ILE A 59 11.43 -3.74 15.91
CA ILE A 59 10.65 -4.20 17.06
C ILE A 59 10.81 -5.71 17.15
N SER A 60 11.42 -6.19 18.24
CA SER A 60 11.64 -7.62 18.47
C SER A 60 10.34 -8.42 18.39
N ASN A 61 10.45 -9.66 17.90
CA ASN A 61 9.36 -10.65 17.89
C ASN A 61 8.05 -10.13 17.25
N THR A 62 8.17 -9.27 16.24
CA THR A 62 7.04 -8.59 15.63
C THR A 62 6.96 -8.89 14.14
N ILE A 63 5.80 -9.33 13.66
CA ILE A 63 5.50 -9.41 12.22
C ILE A 63 4.77 -8.14 11.78
N GLU A 64 5.25 -7.52 10.72
CA GLU A 64 4.57 -6.46 9.99
C GLU A 64 3.82 -7.08 8.81
N ASN A 65 2.50 -7.04 8.84
CA ASN A 65 1.63 -7.46 7.74
C ASN A 65 1.15 -6.21 7.01
N VAL A 66 1.46 -6.12 5.71
CA VAL A 66 1.17 -4.91 4.94
C VAL A 66 0.33 -5.25 3.72
N LEU A 67 -0.88 -4.70 3.70
CA LEU A 67 -1.79 -4.75 2.57
C LEU A 67 -1.67 -3.43 1.80
N TYR A 68 -1.65 -3.47 0.48
CA TYR A 68 -1.57 -2.25 -0.32
C TYR A 68 -2.60 -2.17 -1.43
N SER A 69 -3.01 -0.94 -1.72
CA SER A 69 -3.89 -0.58 -2.83
C SER A 69 -3.26 0.55 -3.65
N CYS A 70 -3.38 0.45 -4.96
CA CYS A 70 -2.78 1.25 -6.00
C CYS A 70 -3.90 1.98 -6.74
N LYS A 71 -3.88 3.31 -6.66
CA LYS A 71 -4.78 4.19 -7.41
C LYS A 71 -3.92 5.05 -8.30
N TYR A 72 -3.87 4.68 -9.58
CA TYR A 72 -3.06 5.34 -10.59
C TYR A 72 -3.94 6.04 -11.63
N SER A 73 -3.54 7.24 -12.05
CA SER A 73 -4.27 8.03 -13.04
C SER A 73 -3.33 8.72 -14.03
N ASN A 74 -3.83 9.00 -15.24
CA ASN A 74 -3.16 9.92 -16.16
C ASN A 74 -3.54 11.38 -15.94
N ASP A 75 -4.56 11.62 -15.12
CA ASP A 75 -5.02 12.96 -14.75
C ASP A 75 -4.37 13.44 -13.44
N PRO A 76 -4.24 14.76 -13.23
CA PRO A 76 -3.82 15.31 -11.95
C PRO A 76 -4.76 14.88 -10.83
N TYR A 77 -4.31 14.99 -9.58
CA TYR A 77 -5.18 14.74 -8.45
C TYR A 77 -6.45 15.61 -8.49
N PRO A 78 -7.63 15.03 -8.22
CA PRO A 78 -8.89 15.76 -8.24
C PRO A 78 -9.02 16.62 -6.98
N ILE A 79 -8.40 17.81 -6.96
CA ILE A 79 -8.27 18.68 -5.78
C ILE A 79 -9.62 18.96 -5.10
N SER A 80 -10.69 19.15 -5.87
CA SER A 80 -12.04 19.41 -5.32
C SER A 80 -12.69 18.20 -4.64
N GLN A 81 -12.28 16.98 -4.99
CA GLN A 81 -12.85 15.73 -4.47
C GLN A 81 -11.84 14.95 -3.61
N ILE A 82 -10.67 15.52 -3.34
CA ILE A 82 -9.53 14.78 -2.80
C ILE A 82 -9.83 14.17 -1.43
N VAL A 83 -10.53 14.91 -0.56
CA VAL A 83 -10.91 14.45 0.77
C VAL A 83 -11.95 13.34 0.68
N ALA A 84 -12.96 13.49 -0.17
CA ALA A 84 -14.02 12.50 -0.34
C ALA A 84 -13.46 11.19 -0.89
N GLN A 85 -12.68 11.26 -1.97
CA GLN A 85 -12.06 10.07 -2.57
C GLN A 85 -11.02 9.43 -1.64
N PHE A 86 -10.28 10.23 -0.85
CA PHE A 86 -9.38 9.68 0.16
C PHE A 86 -10.16 8.88 1.21
N LYS A 87 -11.23 9.45 1.78
CA LYS A 87 -12.04 8.79 2.81
C LYS A 87 -12.66 7.49 2.31
N GLU A 88 -13.15 7.49 1.07
CA GLU A 88 -13.68 6.30 0.41
C GLU A 88 -12.61 5.20 0.31
N ARG A 89 -11.47 5.50 -0.33
CA ARG A 89 -10.36 4.55 -0.50
C ARG A 89 -9.76 4.07 0.81
N TYR A 90 -9.65 4.97 1.80
CA TYR A 90 -9.21 4.64 3.14
C TYR A 90 -10.16 3.64 3.80
N THR A 91 -11.48 3.88 3.71
CA THR A 91 -12.50 3.00 4.29
C THR A 91 -12.50 1.64 3.61
N GLU A 92 -12.35 1.60 2.28
CA GLU A 92 -12.18 0.35 1.54
C GLU A 92 -10.98 -0.44 2.06
N LEU A 93 -9.79 0.18 2.14
CA LEU A 93 -8.59 -0.50 2.62
C LEU A 93 -8.72 -0.95 4.09
N ALA A 94 -9.36 -0.14 4.95
CA ALA A 94 -9.64 -0.50 6.34
C ALA A 94 -10.50 -1.78 6.44
N LYS A 95 -11.57 -1.90 5.63
CA LYS A 95 -12.41 -3.10 5.58
C LYS A 95 -11.64 -4.33 5.10
N VAL A 96 -10.70 -4.14 4.19
CA VAL A 96 -9.87 -5.25 3.70
C VAL A 96 -8.90 -5.72 4.78
N ILE A 97 -8.29 -4.80 5.54
CA ILE A 97 -7.47 -5.16 6.71
C ILE A 97 -8.30 -5.95 7.73
N GLU A 98 -9.54 -5.53 7.99
CA GLU A 98 -10.45 -6.26 8.88
C GLU A 98 -10.76 -7.68 8.38
N SER A 99 -10.96 -7.84 7.06
CA SER A 99 -11.14 -9.16 6.44
C SER A 99 -9.88 -10.02 6.55
N PHE A 100 -8.71 -9.41 6.28
CA PHE A 100 -7.42 -10.08 6.36
C PHE A 100 -7.11 -10.62 7.75
N LYS A 101 -7.45 -9.88 8.81
CA LYS A 101 -7.29 -10.33 10.21
C LYS A 101 -7.94 -11.69 10.51
N LYS A 102 -8.96 -12.08 9.73
CA LYS A 102 -9.69 -13.35 9.88
C LYS A 102 -9.37 -14.37 8.78
N SER A 103 -8.46 -14.02 7.86
CA SER A 103 -8.14 -14.85 6.69
C SER A 103 -7.18 -15.98 7.01
N GLU A 104 -7.23 -17.04 6.19
CA GLU A 104 -6.25 -18.13 6.25
C GLU A 104 -4.83 -17.64 5.95
N ILE A 105 -4.67 -16.65 5.06
CA ILE A 105 -3.37 -16.06 4.70
C ILE A 105 -2.68 -15.49 5.94
N LYS A 106 -3.42 -14.79 6.81
CA LYS A 106 -2.90 -14.26 8.07
C LYS A 106 -2.45 -15.38 9.01
N GLN A 107 -3.28 -16.41 9.16
CA GLN A 107 -2.95 -17.56 10.03
C GLN A 107 -1.72 -18.32 9.52
N GLN A 108 -1.66 -18.59 8.23
CA GLN A 108 -0.50 -19.23 7.58
C GLN A 108 0.76 -18.39 7.79
N THR A 109 0.67 -17.07 7.61
CA THR A 109 1.81 -16.17 7.82
C THR A 109 2.31 -16.23 9.26
N ILE A 110 1.43 -16.16 10.26
CA ILE A 110 1.87 -16.29 11.66
C ILE A 110 2.57 -17.62 11.90
N ASN A 111 2.01 -18.72 11.37
CA ASN A 111 2.55 -20.06 11.56
C ASN A 111 3.90 -20.32 10.85
N LEU A 112 4.30 -19.47 9.90
CA LEU A 112 5.61 -19.55 9.25
C LEU A 112 6.76 -19.09 10.13
N HIS A 113 6.47 -18.35 11.21
CA HIS A 113 7.47 -17.75 12.08
C HIS A 113 7.32 -18.25 13.51
N GLU A 114 8.43 -18.56 14.15
CA GLU A 114 8.48 -18.92 15.57
C GLU A 114 8.79 -17.70 16.44
N ASN A 115 8.41 -17.74 17.72
CA ASN A 115 8.73 -16.71 18.71
C ASN A 115 8.22 -15.30 18.36
N ILE A 116 7.00 -15.20 17.83
CA ILE A 116 6.32 -13.93 17.54
C ILE A 116 5.34 -13.60 18.66
N ASP A 117 5.51 -12.42 19.25
CA ASP A 117 4.68 -11.91 20.35
C ASP A 117 3.66 -10.89 19.86
N THR A 118 3.98 -10.17 18.78
CA THR A 118 3.20 -9.04 18.28
C THR A 118 3.03 -9.11 16.76
N HIS A 119 1.90 -8.62 16.28
CA HIS A 119 1.67 -8.43 14.85
C HIS A 119 1.00 -7.08 14.62
N PHE A 120 1.42 -6.40 13.56
CA PHE A 120 0.73 -5.22 13.06
C PHE A 120 0.11 -5.54 11.70
N ASP A 121 -1.13 -5.10 11.49
CA ASP A 121 -1.87 -5.19 10.24
C ASP A 121 -2.09 -3.77 9.71
N ARG A 122 -1.24 -3.38 8.76
CA ARG A 122 -1.16 -2.03 8.22
C ARG A 122 -1.56 -1.97 6.76
N GLY A 123 -2.07 -0.83 6.35
CA GLY A 123 -2.41 -0.52 4.96
C GLY A 123 -1.44 0.47 4.34
N ILE A 124 -1.14 0.32 3.05
CA ILE A 124 -0.51 1.35 2.23
C ILE A 124 -1.43 1.70 1.06
N LEU A 125 -1.85 2.95 0.97
CA LEU A 125 -2.55 3.50 -0.18
C LEU A 125 -1.55 4.24 -1.07
N PHE A 126 -1.15 3.62 -2.17
CA PHE A 126 -0.42 4.30 -3.24
C PHE A 126 -1.42 5.08 -4.08
N TRP A 127 -1.39 6.40 -3.98
CA TRP A 127 -2.23 7.26 -4.82
C TRP A 127 -1.34 8.12 -5.70
N LEU A 128 -1.21 7.72 -6.96
CA LEU A 128 -0.22 8.22 -7.90
C LEU A 128 -0.87 8.71 -9.17
N ASN A 129 -0.19 9.59 -9.89
CA ASN A 129 -0.53 9.94 -11.25
C ASN A 129 0.72 10.23 -12.09
N ASN A 130 0.58 10.21 -13.43
CA ASN A 130 1.65 10.59 -14.36
C ASN A 130 1.36 11.85 -15.17
N SER A 131 0.36 12.64 -14.75
CA SER A 131 -0.12 13.80 -15.51
C SER A 131 0.94 14.87 -15.79
N GLY A 132 2.03 14.87 -15.01
CA GLY A 132 3.09 15.88 -15.05
C GLY A 132 2.63 17.28 -14.62
N LYS A 133 1.36 17.43 -14.23
CA LYS A 133 0.68 18.69 -13.95
C LYS A 133 0.01 18.64 -12.58
N GLY A 134 -0.34 19.80 -12.04
CA GLY A 134 -1.01 19.89 -10.75
C GLY A 134 -0.11 19.54 -9.58
N GLU A 135 -0.74 19.20 -8.45
CA GLU A 135 -0.03 18.93 -7.21
C GLU A 135 0.58 17.53 -7.17
N LYS A 136 1.69 17.41 -6.43
CA LYS A 136 2.36 16.13 -6.17
C LYS A 136 2.34 15.75 -4.68
N ASP A 137 1.96 16.70 -3.83
CA ASP A 137 1.93 16.58 -2.37
C ASP A 137 0.50 16.76 -1.88
N ILE A 138 -0.21 15.64 -1.76
CA ILE A 138 -1.61 15.66 -1.33
C ILE A 138 -1.74 15.47 0.18
N ILE A 139 -0.71 14.95 0.84
CA ILE A 139 -0.69 14.77 2.29
C ILE A 139 -0.88 16.10 3.02
N ASN A 140 -0.26 17.20 2.55
CA ASN A 140 -0.45 18.51 3.20
C ASN A 140 -1.90 18.99 3.18
N ARG A 141 -2.68 18.61 2.15
CA ARG A 141 -4.12 18.92 2.07
C ARG A 141 -4.93 18.02 2.99
N LEU A 142 -4.49 16.78 3.14
CA LEU A 142 -5.16 15.76 3.94
C LEU A 142 -4.79 15.83 5.43
N GLY A 143 -3.77 16.60 5.82
CA GLY A 143 -3.25 16.62 7.20
C GLY A 143 -4.22 17.10 8.30
N LYS A 144 -5.39 17.65 7.93
CA LYS A 144 -6.44 18.08 8.88
C LYS A 144 -7.72 17.24 8.83
N ILE A 145 -7.74 16.18 8.04
CA ILE A 145 -8.94 15.37 7.90
C ILE A 145 -9.12 14.49 9.13
N GLU A 146 -10.35 14.42 9.62
CA GLU A 146 -10.74 13.42 10.61
C GLU A 146 -11.25 12.17 9.89
N LEU A 147 -10.64 11.04 10.24
CA LEU A 147 -11.00 9.71 9.77
C LEU A 147 -11.72 9.03 10.92
N ASN A 148 -13.04 8.98 10.85
CA ASN A 148 -13.84 8.20 11.77
C ASN A 148 -14.23 6.91 11.08
N THR A 149 -13.34 5.94 11.11
CA THR A 149 -13.67 4.56 10.75
C THR A 149 -13.86 3.79 12.04
N SER A 150 -15.05 3.22 12.25
CA SER A 150 -15.31 2.26 13.34
C SER A 150 -14.57 0.92 13.15
N ILE A 151 -13.57 0.88 12.26
CA ILE A 151 -12.86 -0.31 11.79
C ILE A 151 -11.47 -0.29 12.40
N ASN A 152 -11.09 -1.38 13.06
CA ASN A 152 -9.83 -1.48 13.80
C ASN A 152 -8.66 -1.91 12.88
N HIS A 153 -7.62 -1.09 12.78
CA HIS A 153 -6.39 -1.38 12.04
C HIS A 153 -5.18 -0.70 12.70
N ASP A 154 -3.96 -1.18 12.45
CA ASP A 154 -2.74 -0.67 13.08
C ASP A 154 -2.11 0.53 12.35
N GLY A 155 -2.75 0.98 11.28
CA GLY A 155 -2.42 2.21 10.57
C GLY A 155 -2.59 2.05 9.06
N ILE A 156 -3.00 3.13 8.40
CA ILE A 156 -3.04 3.21 6.93
C ILE A 156 -2.20 4.42 6.51
N PHE A 157 -1.20 4.16 5.67
CA PHE A 157 -0.25 5.17 5.19
C PHE A 157 -0.57 5.56 3.75
N LEU A 158 -0.60 6.87 3.47
CA LEU A 158 -0.74 7.39 2.12
C LEU A 158 0.64 7.63 1.51
N VAL A 159 0.85 7.10 0.30
CA VAL A 159 2.04 7.35 -0.50
C VAL A 159 1.62 8.06 -1.78
N ASP A 160 2.02 9.34 -1.90
CA ASP A 160 1.77 10.17 -3.07
C ASP A 160 3.01 10.29 -3.96
N ASN A 161 2.86 10.98 -5.10
CA ASN A 161 3.96 11.20 -6.05
C ASN A 161 5.19 11.84 -5.41
N LYS A 162 5.03 12.76 -4.43
CA LYS A 162 6.16 13.38 -3.75
C LYS A 162 6.91 12.38 -2.87
N ARG A 163 6.21 11.49 -2.16
CA ARG A 163 6.84 10.49 -1.27
C ARG A 163 7.57 9.41 -2.07
N ILE A 164 6.94 8.85 -3.11
CA ILE A 164 7.62 7.89 -4.00
C ILE A 164 8.86 8.52 -4.61
N LYS A 165 8.75 9.77 -5.11
CA LYS A 165 9.89 10.44 -5.71
C LYS A 165 11.03 10.63 -4.71
N PHE A 166 10.72 11.07 -3.49
CA PHE A 166 11.73 11.24 -2.46
C PHE A 166 12.45 9.92 -2.13
N ILE A 167 11.72 8.84 -1.90
CA ILE A 167 12.30 7.53 -1.57
C ILE A 167 13.14 7.02 -2.75
N TYR A 168 12.61 7.10 -3.97
CA TYR A 168 13.33 6.71 -5.18
C TYR A 168 14.63 7.49 -5.38
N ASP A 169 14.57 8.83 -5.26
CA ASP A 169 15.74 9.69 -5.41
C ASP A 169 16.79 9.37 -4.31
N ALA A 170 16.35 9.06 -3.09
CA ALA A 170 17.24 8.68 -1.98
C ALA A 170 17.92 7.32 -2.21
N ILE A 171 17.18 6.31 -2.67
CA ILE A 171 17.72 4.99 -3.04
C ILE A 171 18.72 5.15 -4.18
N CYS A 172 18.34 5.87 -5.23
CA CYS A 172 19.22 6.16 -6.37
C CYS A 172 20.49 6.86 -5.91
N TYR A 173 20.38 7.87 -5.05
CA TYR A 173 21.54 8.56 -4.49
C TYR A 173 22.46 7.59 -3.72
N ALA A 174 21.89 6.77 -2.84
CA ALA A 174 22.65 5.79 -2.06
C ALA A 174 23.39 4.79 -2.96
N LEU A 175 22.68 4.16 -3.89
CA LEU A 175 23.25 3.21 -4.85
C LEU A 175 24.32 3.85 -5.73
N LEU A 176 24.15 5.11 -6.15
CA LEU A 176 25.13 5.80 -6.99
C LEU A 176 26.36 6.25 -6.20
N LYS A 177 26.19 6.65 -4.93
CA LYS A 177 27.25 7.21 -4.09
C LYS A 177 28.10 6.14 -3.41
N PHE A 178 27.49 5.02 -3.03
CA PHE A 178 28.12 3.95 -2.26
C PHE A 178 28.19 2.63 -3.05
N ARG A 179 28.48 2.71 -4.35
CA ARG A 179 28.51 1.55 -5.29
C ARG A 179 29.41 0.39 -4.84
N ASP A 180 30.47 0.70 -4.10
CA ASP A 180 31.44 -0.27 -3.61
C ASP A 180 31.05 -0.89 -2.26
N HIS A 181 29.85 -0.58 -1.76
CA HIS A 181 29.31 -1.11 -0.52
C HIS A 181 28.11 -1.98 -0.81
N ASP A 182 27.90 -2.99 0.04
CA ASP A 182 26.65 -3.72 0.07
C ASP A 182 25.58 -2.83 0.74
N ILE A 183 24.49 -2.55 0.02
CA ILE A 183 23.41 -1.69 0.50
C ILE A 183 22.16 -2.54 0.55
N ASP A 184 21.69 -2.80 1.77
CA ASP A 184 20.40 -3.44 2.02
C ASP A 184 19.36 -2.40 2.45
N PHE A 185 18.12 -2.60 1.98
CA PHE A 185 16.97 -1.75 2.30
C PHE A 185 15.91 -2.52 3.13
N ILE A 186 16.23 -3.75 3.57
CA ILE A 186 15.40 -4.63 4.41
C ILE A 186 15.97 -4.71 5.83
#